data_AF-F9EKF1-F1
#
_entry.id   AF-F9EKF1-F1
#
_cell.length_a   1.000
_cell.length_b   1.000
_cell.length_c   1.000
_cell.angle_alpha   90.00
_cell.angle_beta   90.00
_cell.angle_gamma   90.00
#
_symmetry.space_group_name_H-M   'P 1'
#
loop_
_entity.id
_entity.type
_entity.pdbx_description
1 polymer ?
#
loop_
_entity_poly.entity_id
_entity_poly.type
_entity_poly.pdbx_seq_one_letter_code
_entity_poly.pdbx_strand_id
1 'polypeptide(L)' 'MYKELNFIEKEIMKFSFMNKKITVADLSKNINKTTVTTRMYLKKLVTLGLLEWHGTNPKDPTQFYSLKK' A
#
# COMPACT_ATOMS: atom_id res chain seq x y z
N MET A 1 5.46 16.70 -1.80
CA MET A 1 5.19 15.25 -1.92
C MET A 1 4.09 14.78 -0.97
N TYR A 2 4.29 14.65 0.36
CA TYR A 2 3.22 14.17 1.27
C TYR A 2 1.98 15.08 1.38
N LYS A 3 2.12 16.40 1.12
CA LYS A 3 1.01 17.37 1.19
C LYS A 3 -0.08 17.13 0.14
N GLU A 4 0.26 16.52 -0.99
CA GLU A 4 -0.66 16.29 -2.12
C GLU A 4 -1.44 14.97 -2.04
N LEU A 5 -1.13 14.13 -1.04
CA LEU A 5 -1.86 12.88 -0.83
C LEU A 5 -3.29 13.16 -0.36
N ASN A 6 -4.24 12.43 -0.93
CA ASN A 6 -5.63 12.45 -0.46
C ASN A 6 -5.75 11.74 0.91
N PHE A 7 -6.94 11.82 1.50
CA PHE A 7 -7.21 11.23 2.82
C PHE A 7 -6.87 9.74 2.89
N ILE A 8 -7.29 8.95 1.89
CA ILE A 8 -7.05 7.50 1.87
C ILE A 8 -5.55 7.21 1.72
N GLU A 9 -4.86 7.92 0.83
CA GLU A 9 -3.42 7.75 0.66
C GLU A 9 -2.64 8.06 1.93
N LYS A 10 -3.05 9.09 2.69
CA LYS A 10 -2.45 9.42 3.99
C LYS A 10 -2.66 8.30 5.02
N GLU A 11 -3.86 7.72 5.08
CA GLU A 11 -4.12 6.57 5.97
C GLU A 11 -3.28 5.34 5.57
N ILE A 12 -3.10 5.09 4.27
CA ILE A 12 -2.20 4.02 3.78
C ILE A 12 -0.76 4.29 4.23
N MET A 13 -0.28 5.53 4.11
CA MET A 13 1.08 5.88 4.55
C MET A 13 1.25 5.70 6.07
N LYS A 14 0.26 6.14 6.86
CA LYS A 14 0.25 5.94 8.31
C LYS A 14 0.27 4.46 8.68
N PHE A 15 -0.57 3.66 8.04
CA PHE A 15 -0.60 2.21 8.25
C PHE A 15 0.73 1.55 7.87
N SER A 16 1.34 1.97 6.76
CA SER A 16 2.65 1.47 6.30
C SER A 16 3.80 1.89 7.21
N PHE A 17 3.70 3.04 7.87
CA PHE A 17 4.68 3.47 8.87
C PHE A 17 4.64 2.61 10.13
N MET A 18 3.43 2.24 10.58
CA MET A 18 3.25 1.36 11.74
C MET A 18 3.60 -0.10 11.46
N ASN A 19 3.54 -0.53 10.19
CA ASN A 19 3.69 -1.93 9.79
C ASN A 19 4.79 -2.09 8.74
N LYS A 20 5.87 -2.80 9.08
CA LYS A 20 7.01 -3.02 8.16
C LYS A 20 6.63 -3.73 6.85
N LYS A 21 5.58 -4.56 6.88
CA LYS A 21 5.05 -5.28 5.72
C LYS A 21 3.53 -5.14 5.73
N ILE A 22 2.96 -4.76 4.60
CA ILE A 22 1.52 -4.60 4.44
C ILE A 22 1.02 -5.43 3.27
N THR A 23 -0.06 -6.19 3.48
CA THR A 23 -0.73 -6.93 2.40
C THR A 23 -1.94 -6.15 1.91
N VAL A 24 -2.39 -6.46 0.69
CA VAL A 24 -3.63 -5.88 0.15
C VAL A 24 -4.83 -6.24 1.04
N ALA A 25 -4.87 -7.46 1.57
CA ALA A 25 -5.96 -7.94 2.40
C ALA A 25 -6.07 -7.16 3.72
N ASP A 26 -4.95 -7.00 4.43
CA ASP A 26 -4.94 -6.30 5.72
C ASP A 26 -5.28 -4.82 5.54
N LEU A 27 -4.67 -4.18 4.55
CA LEU A 27 -4.91 -2.78 4.28
C LEU A 27 -6.36 -2.52 3.82
N SER A 28 -6.95 -3.42 3.02
CA SER A 28 -8.34 -3.28 2.55
C SER A 28 -9.35 -3.21 3.70
N LYS A 29 -9.12 -4.02 4.75
CA LYS A 29 -9.89 -3.98 5.99
C LYS A 29 -9.65 -2.67 6.75
N ASN A 30 -8.40 -2.22 6.84
CA ASN A 30 -8.04 -1.00 7.56
C ASN A 30 -8.67 0.27 6.96
N ILE A 31 -8.64 0.42 5.63
CA ILE A 31 -9.19 1.62 4.96
C ILE A 31 -10.66 1.46 4.54
N ASN A 32 -11.29 0.33 4.89
CA ASN A 32 -12.65 -0.03 4.51
C ASN A 32 -12.92 0.12 3.00
N LYS A 33 -12.08 -0.51 2.18
CA LYS A 33 -12.21 -0.54 0.71
C LYS A 33 -12.06 -1.96 0.17
N THR A 34 -12.50 -2.18 -1.07
CA THR A 34 -12.30 -3.45 -1.76
C THR A 34 -10.82 -3.67 -2.07
N THR A 35 -10.41 -4.93 -2.17
CA THR A 35 -9.03 -5.32 -2.52
C THR A 35 -8.57 -4.74 -3.86
N VAL A 36 -9.49 -4.61 -4.83
CA VAL A 36 -9.23 -3.98 -6.13
C VAL A 36 -8.86 -2.50 -5.94
N THR A 37 -9.68 -1.75 -5.20
CA THR A 37 -9.44 -0.33 -4.93
C THR A 37 -8.17 -0.12 -4.12
N THR A 38 -7.93 -0.93 -3.08
CA THR A 38 -6.70 -0.89 -2.29
C THR A 38 -5.46 -1.11 -3.17
N ARG A 39 -5.51 -2.08 -4.09
CA ARG A 39 -4.40 -2.35 -5.02
C ARG A 39 -4.14 -1.16 -5.95
N MET A 40 -5.17 -0.44 -6.40
CA MET A 40 -4.98 0.76 -7.22
C MET A 40 -4.20 1.85 -6.47
N TYR A 41 -4.57 2.13 -5.21
CA TYR A 41 -3.84 3.09 -4.38
C TYR A 41 -2.40 2.65 -4.13
N LEU A 42 -2.18 1.38 -3.78
CA LEU A 42 -0.84 0.85 -3.55
C LEU A 42 0.04 0.96 -4.79
N LYS A 43 -0.47 0.61 -5.98
CA LYS A 43 0.26 0.77 -7.24
C LYS A 43 0.62 2.24 -7.50
N LYS A 44 -0.34 3.16 -7.30
CA LYS A 44 -0.07 4.60 -7.44
C LYS A 44 1.05 5.05 -6.51
N LEU A 45 1.01 4.65 -5.24
CA LEU A 45 2.04 5.00 -4.25
C LEU A 45 3.40 4.38 -4.56
N VAL A 46 3.44 3.18 -5.17
CA VAL A 46 4.68 2.60 -5.71
C VAL A 46 5.21 3.43 -6.88
N THR A 47 4.36 3.83 -7.83
CA THR A 47 4.75 4.71 -8.94
C THR A 47 5.28 6.06 -8.45
N LEU A 48 4.73 6.60 -7.37
CA LEU A 48 5.21 7.83 -6.73
C LEU A 48 6.50 7.61 -5.91
N GLY A 49 7.02 6.39 -5.81
CA GLY A 49 8.22 6.09 -5.03
C GLY A 49 8.02 6.20 -3.52
N LEU A 50 6.79 6.11 -3.03
CA LEU A 50 6.48 6.14 -1.60
C LEU A 50 6.47 4.74 -0.98
N LEU A 51 6.09 3.74 -1.77
CA LEU A 51 6.07 2.34 -1.39
C LEU A 51 6.95 1.52 -2.34
N GLU A 52 7.35 0.36 -1.86
CA GLU A 52 7.97 -0.70 -2.65
C GLU A 52 7.08 -1.93 -2.61
N TRP A 53 6.92 -2.59 -3.76
CA TRP A 53 6.26 -3.89 -3.85
C TRP A 53 7.30 -5.00 -3.84
N HIS A 54 7.00 -6.07 -3.09
CA HIS A 54 7.84 -7.24 -2.94
C HIS A 54 7.04 -8.46 -3.35
N GLY A 55 7.57 -9.26 -4.27
CA GLY A 55 6.98 -10.50 -4.74
C GLY A 55 7.61 -10.95 -6.06
N THR A 56 7.35 -12.19 -6.44
CA THR A 56 7.83 -12.77 -7.70
C THR A 56 6.83 -12.59 -8.85
N ASN A 57 5.54 -12.57 -8.52
CA ASN A 57 4.45 -12.37 -9.48
C ASN A 57 3.15 -11.92 -8.76
N PRO A 58 2.10 -11.47 -9.48
CA PRO A 58 0.87 -10.98 -8.85
C PRO A 58 0.07 -12.01 -8.02
N LYS A 59 0.31 -13.31 -8.23
CA LYS A 59 -0.31 -14.42 -7.48
C LYS A 59 0.59 -14.95 -6.36
N ASP A 60 1.76 -14.36 -6.16
CA ASP A 60 2.68 -14.77 -5.09
C ASP A 60 2.00 -14.61 -3.72
N PRO A 61 1.85 -15.70 -2.94
CA PRO A 61 1.21 -15.66 -1.64
C PRO A 61 2.03 -14.90 -0.60
N THR A 62 3.33 -14.70 -0.86
CA THR A 62 4.25 -13.96 0.00
C THR A 62 4.36 -12.48 -0.36
N GLN A 63 3.57 -12.00 -1.33
CA GLN A 63 3.67 -10.60 -1.76
C GLN A 63 3.28 -9.62 -0.63
N PHE A 64 4.00 -8.51 -0.54
CA PHE A 64 3.67 -7.41 0.37
C PHE A 64 4.19 -6.08 -0.16
N TYR A 65 3.76 -4.99 0.45
CA TYR A 65 4.32 -3.66 0.22
C TYR A 65 5.03 -3.18 1.50
N SER A 66 6.03 -2.32 1.35
CA SER A 66 6.70 -1.64 2.46
C SER A 66 6.91 -0.17 2.12
N LEU A 67 7.16 0.65 3.14
CA LEU A 67 7.68 2.00 2.90
C LEU A 67 9.00 1.93 2.13
N LYS A 68 9.14 2.80 1.14
CA LYS A 68 10.42 3.01 0.47
C LYS A 68 11.39 3.69 1.43
N LYS A 69 12.63 3.20 1.48
CA LYS A 69 13.70 3.76 2.32
C LYS A 69 14.23 5.08 1.76
#